data_AF-A0A1I5B6H3-F1
#
_entry.id   AF-A0A1I5B6H3-F1
#
_cell.length_a   1.000
_cell.length_b   1.000
_cell.length_c   1.000
_cell.angle_alpha   90.00
_cell.angle_beta   90.00
_cell.angle_gamma   90.00
#
_symmetry.space_group_name_H-M   'P 1'
#
loop_
_entity.id
_entity.type
_entity.pdbx_description
1 polymer ?
#
loop_
_entity_poly.entity_id
_entity_poly.type
_entity_poly.pdbx_seq_one_letter_code
_entity_poly.pdbx_strand_id
1 'polypeptide(L)'
;MPPRERFVLKWSSLFLLLCALALSLSGCTTTPPTPSGEPYQENLLKKCQAILPKLTGTTGNNLANILIDYSALYGNCAARHNQLVDEINKRKEFIHEQRK
;
A
#
# COMPACT_ATOMS: atom_id res chain seq x y z
N MET A 1 53.63 -14.48 -22.25
CA MET A 1 52.92 -13.39 -21.56
C MET A 1 51.48 -13.37 -22.08
N PRO A 2 50.46 -13.74 -21.30
CA PRO A 2 49.10 -13.82 -21.83
C PRO A 2 48.60 -12.41 -22.22
N PRO A 3 47.83 -12.27 -23.31
CA PRO A 3 47.38 -10.97 -23.80
C PRO A 3 46.49 -10.31 -22.75
N ARG A 4 46.86 -9.08 -22.36
CA ARG A 4 46.25 -8.24 -21.31
C ARG A 4 44.71 -8.22 -21.36
N GLU A 5 44.15 -8.25 -22.57
CA GLU A 5 42.70 -8.22 -22.81
C GLU A 5 41.94 -9.44 -22.26
N ARG A 6 42.50 -10.66 -22.39
CA ARG A 6 41.85 -11.87 -21.87
C ARG A 6 41.81 -11.90 -20.35
N PHE A 7 42.78 -11.22 -19.72
CA PHE A 7 42.83 -11.09 -18.26
C PHE A 7 41.76 -10.11 -17.77
N VAL A 8 41.60 -8.97 -18.43
CA VAL A 8 40.58 -7.96 -18.09
C VAL A 8 39.17 -8.53 -18.30
N LEU A 9 38.92 -9.23 -19.41
CA LEU A 9 37.60 -9.82 -19.70
C LEU A 9 37.20 -10.90 -18.68
N LYS A 10 38.17 -11.73 -18.26
CA LYS A 10 37.94 -12.78 -17.26
C LYS A 10 37.64 -12.20 -15.88
N TRP A 11 38.36 -11.14 -15.49
CA TRP A 11 38.10 -10.44 -14.23
C TRP A 11 36.77 -9.67 -14.23
N SER A 12 36.41 -9.02 -15.33
CA SER A 12 35.11 -8.37 -15.50
C SER A 12 33.96 -9.37 -15.43
N SER A 13 34.09 -10.52 -16.09
CA SER A 13 33.08 -11.59 -16.04
C SER A 13 32.91 -12.19 -14.63
N LEU A 14 34.00 -12.42 -13.91
CA LEU A 14 33.97 -12.89 -12.52
C LEU A 14 33.29 -11.88 -11.59
N PHE A 15 33.57 -10.59 -11.78
CA PHE A 15 32.94 -9.53 -11.00
C PHE A 15 31.42 -9.47 -11.23
N LEU A 16 30.98 -9.55 -12.50
CA LEU A 16 29.55 -9.57 -12.83
C LEU A 16 28.83 -10.80 -12.26
N LEU A 17 29.46 -11.98 -12.31
CA LEU A 17 28.93 -13.21 -11.70
C LEU A 17 28.77 -13.09 -10.18
N LEU A 18 29.77 -12.53 -9.49
CA LEU A 18 29.71 -12.29 -8.05
C LEU A 18 28.61 -11.28 -7.68
N CYS A 19 28.46 -10.19 -8.42
CA CYS A 19 27.38 -9.23 -8.21
C CYS A 19 25.99 -9.85 -8.40
N ALA A 20 25.81 -10.67 -9.44
CA ALA A 20 24.54 -11.36 -9.69
C ALA A 20 24.20 -12.35 -8.56
N LEU A 21 25.19 -13.08 -8.04
CA LEU A 21 25.00 -13.97 -6.89
C LEU A 21 24.66 -13.19 -5.61
N ALA A 22 25.31 -12.04 -5.37
CA ALA A 22 25.02 -11.22 -4.20
C ALA A 22 23.60 -10.63 -4.24
N LEU A 23 23.12 -10.22 -5.43
CA LEU A 23 21.76 -9.71 -5.63
C LEU A 23 20.67 -10.78 -5.50
N SER A 24 20.96 -12.05 -5.82
CA SER A 24 20.00 -13.13 -5.62
C SER A 24 19.92 -13.61 -4.16
N LEU A 25 21.03 -13.55 -3.41
CA LEU A 25 21.04 -13.92 -1.99
C LEU A 25 20.33 -12.88 -1.10
N SER A 26 20.38 -11.59 -1.43
CA SER A 26 19.74 -10.54 -0.63
C SER A 26 18.20 -10.62 -0.63
N GLY A 27 17.60 -11.19 -1.68
CA GLY A 27 16.16 -11.43 -1.74
C GLY A 27 15.66 -12.48 -0.74
N CYS A 28 16.46 -13.51 -0.45
CA CYS A 28 16.07 -14.61 0.43
C CYS A 28 16.26 -14.31 1.92
N THR A 29 17.05 -13.30 2.29
CA THR A 29 17.31 -12.95 3.70
C THR A 29 16.42 -11.82 4.22
N THR A 30 15.48 -11.33 3.41
CA THR A 30 14.57 -10.28 3.86
C THR A 30 13.60 -10.86 4.89
N THR A 31 13.81 -10.52 6.16
CA THR A 31 12.88 -10.89 7.23
C THR A 31 11.53 -10.21 7.00
N PRO A 32 10.40 -10.94 7.06
CA PRO A 32 9.09 -10.32 6.93
C PRO A 32 8.89 -9.30 8.06
N PRO A 33 8.25 -8.14 7.79
CA PRO A 33 7.92 -7.19 8.83
C PRO A 33 7.02 -7.85 9.87
N THR A 34 7.36 -7.69 11.14
CA THR A 34 6.57 -8.17 12.27
C THR A 34 5.17 -7.58 12.17
N PRO A 35 4.08 -8.37 12.31
CA PRO A 35 2.73 -7.84 12.30
C PRO A 35 2.59 -6.78 13.41
N SER A 36 2.29 -5.53 13.05
CA SER A 36 1.96 -4.51 14.03
C SER A 36 0.62 -4.87 14.67
N GLY A 37 0.66 -5.40 15.88
CA GLY A 37 -0.52 -5.76 16.69
C GLY A 37 -1.21 -4.57 17.34
N GLU A 38 -0.91 -3.34 16.91
CA GLU A 38 -1.48 -2.14 17.48
C GLU A 38 -2.99 -2.09 17.20
N PRO A 39 -3.83 -1.85 18.23
CA PRO A 39 -5.27 -1.71 18.06
C PRO A 39 -5.56 -0.46 17.22
N TYR A 40 -6.18 -0.65 16.06
CA TYR A 40 -6.67 0.45 15.24
C TYR A 40 -7.84 1.14 15.95
N GLN A 41 -7.89 2.47 15.88
CA GLN A 41 -9.03 3.23 16.38
C GLN A 41 -10.31 2.82 15.63
N GLU A 42 -11.37 2.46 16.36
CA GLU A 42 -12.64 1.99 15.78
C GLU A 42 -13.24 2.96 14.74
N ASN A 43 -13.04 4.27 14.96
CA ASN A 43 -13.50 5.29 14.04
C ASN A 43 -12.80 5.21 12.66
N LEU A 44 -11.54 4.77 12.60
CA LEU A 44 -10.79 4.57 11.36
C LEU A 44 -11.25 3.32 10.60
N LEU A 45 -11.82 2.34 11.31
CA LEU A 45 -12.35 1.11 10.71
C LEU A 45 -13.76 1.28 10.12
N LYS A 46 -14.40 2.42 10.35
CA LYS A 46 -15.71 2.71 9.79
C LYS A 46 -15.58 3.13 8.34
N LYS A 47 -16.18 2.35 7.44
CA LYS A 47 -16.27 2.69 6.01
C LYS A 47 -17.13 3.92 5.77
N CYS A 48 -16.74 4.68 4.76
CA CYS A 48 -17.50 5.77 4.18
C CYS A 48 -18.48 5.29 3.12
N GLN A 49 -19.58 6.03 2.95
CA GLN A 49 -20.59 5.73 1.93
C GLN A 49 -19.96 5.74 0.54
N ALA A 50 -20.32 4.75 -0.28
CA ALA A 50 -19.88 4.67 -1.67
C ALA A 50 -20.73 5.54 -2.61
N ILE A 51 -21.97 5.81 -2.22
CA ILE A 51 -22.91 6.60 -3.01
C ILE A 51 -22.78 8.06 -2.57
N LEU A 52 -22.34 8.91 -3.49
CA LEU A 52 -22.19 10.34 -3.24
C LEU A 52 -23.50 11.09 -3.51
N PRO A 53 -23.74 12.23 -2.83
CA PRO A 53 -24.88 13.09 -3.12
C PRO A 53 -24.88 13.50 -4.60
N LYS A 54 -26.05 13.42 -5.24
CA LYS A 54 -26.24 13.80 -6.64
C LYS A 54 -27.02 15.09 -6.74
N LEU A 55 -26.72 15.88 -7.77
CA LEU A 55 -27.47 17.09 -8.09
C LEU A 55 -28.94 16.78 -8.38
N THR A 56 -29.82 17.22 -7.48
CA THR A 56 -31.27 17.11 -7.64
C THR A 56 -31.86 18.44 -8.11
N GLY A 57 -31.94 18.62 -9.44
CA GLY A 57 -32.53 19.79 -10.08
C GLY A 57 -31.51 20.82 -10.57
N THR A 58 -31.99 21.98 -11.03
CA THR A 58 -31.18 22.92 -11.84
C THR A 58 -31.03 24.32 -11.23
N THR A 59 -31.53 24.55 -10.02
CA THR A 59 -31.41 25.86 -9.36
C THR A 59 -30.13 25.97 -8.53
N GLY A 60 -29.68 27.21 -8.27
CA GLY A 60 -28.51 27.46 -7.42
C GLY A 60 -28.65 26.93 -6.00
N ASN A 61 -29.88 26.91 -5.46
CA ASN A 61 -30.16 26.33 -4.15
C ASN A 61 -29.84 24.82 -4.10
N ASN A 62 -30.17 24.08 -5.17
CA ASN A 62 -29.87 22.65 -5.25
C ASN A 62 -28.36 22.39 -5.26
N LEU A 63 -27.59 23.25 -5.93
CA LEU A 63 -26.13 23.18 -5.92
C LEU A 63 -25.56 23.50 -4.53
N ALA A 64 -26.03 24.58 -3.90
CA ALA A 64 -25.54 25.00 -2.58
C ALA A 64 -25.76 23.92 -1.51
N ASN A 65 -26.94 23.30 -1.47
CA ASN A 65 -27.23 22.22 -0.53
C ASN A 65 -26.28 21.03 -0.69
N ILE A 66 -25.97 20.66 -1.93
CA ILE A 66 -25.06 19.54 -2.19
C ILE A 66 -23.62 19.85 -1.84
N LEU A 67 -23.18 21.10 -2.05
CA LEU A 67 -21.85 21.52 -1.62
C LEU A 67 -21.72 21.46 -0.09
N ILE A 68 -22.77 21.83 0.65
CA ILE A 68 -22.83 21.69 2.11
C ILE A 68 -22.73 20.20 2.49
N ASP A 69 -23.54 19.34 1.88
CA ASP A 69 -23.51 17.89 2.13
C ASP A 69 -22.14 17.27 1.83
N TYR A 70 -21.52 17.66 0.70
CA TYR A 70 -20.19 17.20 0.32
C TYR A 70 -19.12 17.67 1.30
N SER A 71 -19.21 18.90 1.81
CA SER A 71 -18.22 19.42 2.77
C SER A 71 -18.21 18.61 4.06
N ALA A 72 -19.40 18.27 4.57
CA ALA A 72 -19.57 17.42 5.74
C ALA A 72 -19.11 15.98 5.47
N LEU A 73 -19.44 15.44 4.29
CA LEU A 73 -19.03 14.10 3.90
C LEU A 73 -17.50 14.00 3.78
N TYR A 74 -16.88 14.96 3.10
CA TYR A 74 -15.43 15.01 2.90
C TYR A 74 -14.70 15.11 4.25
N GLY A 75 -15.12 15.99 5.16
CA GLY A 75 -14.50 16.09 6.49
C GLY A 75 -14.53 14.78 7.27
N ASN A 76 -15.62 14.03 7.17
CA ASN A 76 -15.75 12.72 7.83
C ASN A 76 -14.94 11.61 7.15
N CYS A 77 -14.80 11.68 5.82
CA CYS A 77 -14.31 10.58 5.00
C CYS A 77 -12.89 10.73 4.45
N ALA A 78 -12.37 11.95 4.34
CA ALA A 78 -11.02 12.19 3.80
C ALA A 78 -9.94 11.49 4.63
N ALA A 79 -10.15 11.36 5.94
CA ALA A 79 -9.24 10.65 6.85
C ALA A 79 -9.36 9.12 6.80
N ARG A 80 -10.38 8.57 6.11
CA ARG A 80 -10.74 7.15 6.15
C ARG A 80 -10.79 6.60 4.72
N HIS A 81 -9.64 6.16 4.22
CA HIS A 81 -9.62 5.44 2.94
C HIS A 81 -10.28 4.07 3.12
N ASN A 82 -11.41 3.82 2.47
CA ASN A 82 -12.13 2.53 2.54
C ASN A 82 -11.20 1.34 2.21
N GLN A 83 -10.26 1.53 1.30
CA GLN A 83 -9.25 0.51 0.96
C GLN A 83 -8.34 0.17 2.15
N LEU A 84 -7.97 1.15 2.97
CA LEU A 84 -7.18 0.91 4.18
C LEU A 84 -7.98 0.06 5.19
N VAL A 85 -9.27 0.36 5.35
CA VAL A 85 -10.17 -0.43 6.19
C VAL A 85 -10.26 -1.88 5.72
N ASP A 86 -10.38 -2.09 4.41
CA ASP A 86 -10.44 -3.43 3.82
C ASP A 86 -9.17 -4.23 4.10
N GLU A 87 -8.00 -3.62 3.90
CA GLU A 87 -6.73 -4.29 4.16
C GLU A 87 -6.50 -4.59 5.65
N ILE A 88 -6.94 -3.71 6.55
CA ILE A 88 -6.88 -3.97 7.99
C ILE A 88 -7.75 -5.18 8.35
N ASN A 89 -8.99 -5.24 7.84
CA ASN A 89 -9.91 -6.34 8.15
C ASN A 89 -9.38 -7.68 7.62
N LYS A 90 -8.86 -7.71 6.38
CA LYS A 90 -8.21 -8.91 5.83
C LYS A 90 -7.04 -9.38 6.70
N ARG A 91 -6.19 -8.46 7.16
CA ARG A 91 -5.06 -8.80 8.04
C ARG A 91 -5.52 -9.37 9.38
N LYS A 92 -6.60 -8.83 9.96
CA LYS A 92 -7.19 -9.37 11.19
C LYS A 92 -7.69 -10.80 10.96
N GLU A 93 -8.38 -11.07 9.86
CA GLU A 93 -8.86 -12.41 9.49
C GLU A 93 -7.71 -13.42 9.39
N PHE A 94 -6.64 -13.08 8.64
CA PHE A 94 -5.46 -13.95 8.55
C PHE A 94 -4.81 -14.22 9.91
N ILE A 95 -4.69 -13.22 10.78
CA ILE A 95 -4.13 -13.41 12.14
C ILE A 95 -5.03 -14.32 12.99
N HIS A 96 -6.35 -14.22 12.83
CA HIS A 96 -7.29 -15.12 13.52
C HIS A 96 -7.19 -16.57 13.03
N GLU A 97 -7.03 -16.78 11.72
CA GLU A 97 -6.84 -18.12 11.15
C GLU A 97 -5.54 -18.78 11.60
N GLN A 98 -4.43 -18.03 11.65
CA GLN A 98 -3.13 -18.56 12.10
C GLN A 98 -3.10 -18.93 13.59
N ARG A 99 -4.03 -18.42 14.40
CA ARG A 99 -4.13 -18.69 15.84
C ARG A 99 -5.07 -19.86 16.18
N LYS A 100 -5.77 -20.42 15.19
CA LYS A 100 -6.71 -21.54 15.35
C LYS A 100 -6.04 -22.86 15.04
#